data_AF-A0A8S9ZE15-F1
#
_entry.id   AF-A0A8S9ZE15-F1
#
_cell.length_a   1.000
_cell.length_b   1.000
_cell.length_c   1.000
_cell.angle_alpha   90.00
_cell.angle_beta   90.00
_cell.angle_gamma   90.00
#
_symmetry.space_group_name_H-M   'P 1'
#
loop_
_entity.id
_entity.type
_entity.pdbx_description
1 polymer ?
#
loop_
_entity_poly.entity_id
_entity_poly.type
_entity_poly.pdbx_seq_one_letter_code
_entity_poly.pdbx_strand_id
1 'polypeptide(L)'
;MSSDPNLSITNALTQACENWWAECRQKGVQQSLIFDRNEFAKGIGHCTQMAWATTTKIGCAVQRCPRSQWKTYVVCQYSPPGNFIGQPIYNKGRPCSGCNSGCSNNLCL
;
A
#
# COMPACT_ATOMS: atom_id res chain seq x y z
N MET A 1 -9.55 3.69 -8.21
CA MET A 1 -10.46 3.66 -9.39
C MET A 1 -10.73 5.09 -9.83
N SER A 2 -10.98 5.32 -11.13
CA SER A 2 -11.20 6.65 -11.70
C SER A 2 -12.38 6.66 -12.66
N SER A 3 -13.09 7.79 -12.74
CA SER A 3 -14.16 8.05 -13.70
C SER A 3 -13.64 8.46 -15.08
N ASP A 4 -12.35 8.79 -15.21
CA ASP A 4 -11.72 9.13 -16.47
C ASP A 4 -11.42 7.86 -17.31
N PRO A 5 -12.03 7.68 -18.49
CA PRO A 5 -11.76 6.53 -19.37
C PRO A 5 -10.40 6.60 -20.10
N ASN A 6 -9.81 7.78 -20.20
CA ASN A 6 -8.65 8.07 -21.06
C ASN A 6 -7.35 8.29 -20.27
N LEU A 7 -7.38 8.03 -18.96
CA LEU A 7 -6.19 8.12 -18.12
C LEU A 7 -5.08 7.21 -18.67
N SER A 8 -3.87 7.75 -18.80
CA SER A 8 -2.70 6.94 -19.19
C SER A 8 -2.43 5.88 -18.12
N ILE A 9 -1.83 4.75 -18.52
CA ILE A 9 -1.53 3.65 -17.58
C ILE A 9 -0.68 4.18 -16.41
N THR A 10 0.36 4.97 -16.70
CA THR A 10 1.22 5.59 -15.69
C THR A 10 0.44 6.51 -14.77
N ASN A 11 -0.41 7.40 -15.29
CA ASN A 11 -1.18 8.31 -14.46
C ASN A 11 -2.20 7.58 -13.60
N ALA A 12 -2.83 6.52 -14.12
CA ALA A 12 -3.75 5.69 -13.37
C ALA A 12 -3.04 5.00 -12.19
N LEU A 13 -1.86 4.42 -12.44
CA LEU A 13 -1.04 3.80 -11.39
C LEU A 13 -0.58 4.82 -10.35
N THR A 14 -0.02 5.96 -10.78
CA THR A 14 0.44 7.02 -9.88
C THR A 14 -0.70 7.53 -9.00
N GLN A 15 -1.86 7.85 -9.59
CA GLN A 15 -3.02 8.31 -8.84
C GLN A 15 -3.52 7.25 -7.85
N ALA A 16 -3.53 5.97 -8.22
CA ALA A 16 -3.92 4.89 -7.31
C ALA A 16 -2.96 4.80 -6.11
N CYS A 17 -1.65 4.78 -6.35
CA CYS A 17 -0.63 4.74 -5.31
C CYS A 17 -0.71 5.95 -4.37
N GLU A 18 -0.87 7.16 -4.92
CA GLU A 18 -1.00 8.38 -4.13
C GLU A 18 -2.25 8.38 -3.24
N ASN A 19 -3.38 7.92 -3.79
CA ASN A 19 -4.64 7.82 -3.05
C ASN A 19 -4.58 6.77 -1.94
N TRP A 20 -4.02 5.60 -2.22
CA TRP A 20 -3.82 4.56 -1.22
C TRP A 20 -2.89 5.06 -0.11
N TRP A 21 -1.75 5.66 -0.44
CA TRP A 21 -0.84 6.21 0.57
C TRP A 21 -1.43 7.36 1.38
N ALA A 22 -2.32 8.15 0.79
CA ALA A 22 -2.99 9.26 1.47
C ALA A 22 -3.81 8.81 2.69
N GLU A 23 -4.26 7.56 2.75
CA GLU A 23 -4.98 7.02 3.92
C GLU A 23 -4.17 7.19 5.21
N CYS A 24 -2.88 6.82 5.17
CA CYS A 24 -1.97 6.96 6.31
C CYS A 24 -1.77 8.43 6.71
N ARG A 25 -1.72 9.35 5.73
CA ARG A 25 -1.55 10.79 5.99
C ARG A 25 -2.78 11.43 6.61
N GLN A 26 -3.98 11.01 6.18
CA GLN A 26 -5.23 11.63 6.60
C GLN A 26 -5.77 11.03 7.91
N LYS A 27 -5.65 9.71 8.06
CA LYS A 27 -6.25 8.97 9.18
C LYS A 27 -5.24 8.59 10.27
N GLY A 28 -3.95 8.68 9.93
CA GLY A 28 -2.86 8.26 10.80
C GLY A 28 -2.74 6.74 10.91
N VAL A 29 -1.63 6.31 11.49
CA VAL A 29 -1.37 4.94 11.92
C VAL A 29 -1.07 4.98 13.41
N GLN A 30 -1.55 4.00 14.18
CA GLN A 30 -1.27 3.99 15.61
C GLN A 30 0.22 3.82 15.95
N GLN A 31 0.64 4.39 17.08
CA GLN A 31 2.04 4.44 17.54
C GLN A 31 2.70 3.05 17.70
N SER A 32 1.91 2.02 18.00
CA SER A 32 2.37 0.63 18.17
C SER A 32 2.71 -0.05 16.84
N LEU A 33 2.23 0.50 15.71
CA LEU A 33 2.32 -0.06 14.37
C LEU A 33 1.66 -1.44 14.20
N ILE A 34 0.90 -1.91 15.18
CA ILE A 34 0.15 -3.16 15.08
C ILE A 34 -1.06 -2.92 14.18
N PHE A 35 -1.25 -3.77 13.17
CA PHE A 35 -2.45 -3.73 12.35
C PHE A 35 -3.57 -4.53 13.03
N ASP A 36 -4.47 -3.86 13.75
CA ASP A 36 -5.57 -4.51 14.47
C ASP A 36 -6.94 -4.23 13.80
N ARG A 37 -8.03 -4.69 14.45
CA ARG A 37 -9.39 -4.48 13.93
C ARG A 37 -9.81 -3.00 13.91
N ASN A 38 -9.26 -2.17 14.79
CA ASN A 38 -9.54 -0.73 14.80
C ASN A 38 -8.82 -0.05 13.62
N GLU A 39 -7.57 -0.41 13.37
CA GLU A 39 -6.83 0.05 12.18
C GLU A 39 -7.54 -0.41 10.88
N PHE A 40 -8.00 -1.67 10.83
CA PHE A 40 -8.81 -2.14 9.69
C PHE A 40 -10.09 -1.30 9.52
N ALA A 41 -10.84 -1.06 10.60
CA ALA A 41 -12.06 -0.27 10.58
C ALA A 41 -11.84 1.21 10.19
N LYS A 42 -10.65 1.77 10.44
CA LYS A 42 -10.27 3.10 9.93
C LYS A 42 -10.19 3.13 8.40
N GLY A 43 -10.02 1.98 7.74
CA GLY A 43 -9.84 1.91 6.29
C GLY A 43 -8.51 2.52 5.86
N ILE A 44 -7.43 2.10 6.51
CA ILE A 44 -6.03 2.41 6.13
C ILE A 44 -5.33 1.20 5.46
N GLY A 45 -6.11 0.16 5.15
CA GLY A 45 -5.58 -1.12 4.68
C GLY A 45 -4.75 -1.02 3.40
N HIS A 46 -5.01 -0.05 2.52
CA HIS A 46 -4.19 0.10 1.32
C HIS A 46 -2.82 0.68 1.69
N CYS A 47 -2.76 1.73 2.50
CA CYS A 47 -1.47 2.31 2.89
C CYS A 47 -0.63 1.36 3.75
N THR A 48 -1.25 0.58 4.65
CA THR A 48 -0.52 -0.38 5.49
C THR A 48 0.03 -1.54 4.65
N GLN A 49 -0.69 -1.97 3.61
CA GLN A 49 -0.17 -2.96 2.66
C GLN A 49 1.01 -2.42 1.85
N MET A 50 0.98 -1.15 1.44
CA MET A 50 2.11 -0.50 0.76
C MET A 50 3.35 -0.39 1.66
N ALA A 51 3.16 -0.19 2.96
CA ALA A 51 4.23 -0.06 3.95
C ALA A 51 4.68 -1.39 4.59
N TRP A 52 4.11 -2.53 4.18
CA TRP A 52 4.28 -3.79 4.89
C TRP A 52 5.70 -4.36 4.71
N ALA A 53 6.46 -4.47 5.80
CA ALA A 53 7.91 -4.72 5.74
C ALA A 53 8.29 -6.06 5.10
N THR A 54 7.46 -7.10 5.25
CA THR A 54 7.76 -8.43 4.70
C THR A 54 7.29 -8.61 3.26
N THR A 55 6.56 -7.64 2.71
CA THR A 55 6.11 -7.66 1.32
C THR A 55 7.27 -7.19 0.43
N THR A 56 7.72 -8.05 -0.48
CA THR A 56 8.91 -7.80 -1.32
C THR A 56 8.61 -7.77 -2.82
N LYS A 57 7.39 -8.16 -3.21
CA LYS A 57 6.96 -8.22 -4.60
C LYS A 57 5.59 -7.57 -4.75
N ILE A 58 5.42 -6.89 -5.87
CA ILE A 58 4.16 -6.27 -6.27
C ILE A 58 3.93 -6.51 -7.77
N GLY A 59 2.68 -6.74 -8.15
CA GLY A 59 2.24 -6.76 -9.54
C GLY A 59 0.95 -5.97 -9.69
N CYS A 60 0.87 -5.08 -10.69
CA CYS A 60 -0.28 -4.21 -10.89
C CYS A 60 -0.83 -4.32 -12.32
N ALA A 61 -2.14 -4.11 -12.46
CA ALA A 61 -2.83 -4.05 -13.73
C ALA A 61 -3.78 -2.84 -13.78
N VAL A 62 -3.90 -2.26 -14.97
CA VAL A 62 -4.86 -1.18 -15.27
C VAL A 62 -5.83 -1.67 -16.32
N GLN A 63 -7.13 -1.61 -16.04
CA GLN A 63 -8.18 -2.04 -16.95
C GLN A 63 -9.20 -0.92 -17.19
N ARG A 64 -9.57 -0.74 -18.46
CA ARG A 64 -10.66 0.16 -18.87
C ARG A 64 -11.99 -0.58 -18.91
N CYS A 65 -13.00 -0.02 -18.26
CA CYS A 65 -14.32 -0.62 -18.07
C CYS A 65 -15.42 0.38 -18.49
N PRO A 66 -15.65 0.60 -19.80
CA PRO A 66 -16.53 1.67 -20.28
C PRO A 66 -17.98 1.54 -19.83
N ARG A 67 -18.45 0.30 -19.58
CA ARG A 67 -19.81 0.00 -19.10
C ARG A 67 -19.97 0.07 -17.58
N SER A 68 -18.89 0.28 -16.82
CA SER A 68 -18.96 0.43 -15.36
C SER A 68 -19.17 1.89 -14.95
N GLN A 69 -19.65 2.13 -13.73
CA GLN A 69 -19.70 3.45 -13.10
C GLN A 69 -18.30 4.10 -13.10
N TRP A 70 -17.27 3.29 -12.82
CA TRP A 70 -15.88 3.72 -12.87
C TRP A 70 -15.26 3.26 -14.19
N LYS A 71 -14.56 4.15 -14.88
CA LYS A 71 -14.07 3.88 -16.24
C LYS A 71 -12.69 3.26 -16.26
N THR A 72 -11.88 3.52 -15.23
CA THR A 72 -10.51 2.99 -15.12
C THR A 72 -10.31 2.34 -13.75
N TYR A 73 -9.93 1.07 -13.75
CA TYR A 73 -9.62 0.27 -12.57
C TYR A 73 -8.13 0.02 -12.49
N VAL A 74 -7.59 0.12 -11.27
CA VAL A 74 -6.21 -0.23 -10.94
C VAL A 74 -6.27 -1.26 -9.83
N VAL A 75 -5.58 -2.37 -10.04
CA VAL A 75 -5.47 -3.47 -9.07
C VAL A 75 -3.99 -3.76 -8.88
N CYS A 76 -3.55 -3.83 -7.63
CA CYS A 76 -2.22 -4.30 -7.28
C CYS A 76 -2.32 -5.48 -6.32
N GLN A 77 -1.48 -6.48 -6.53
CA GLN A 77 -1.32 -7.62 -5.64
C GLN A 77 0.10 -7.62 -5.06
N TYR A 78 0.20 -8.08 -3.81
CA TYR A 78 1.42 -8.02 -3.00
C TYR A 78 1.81 -9.42 -2.54
N SER A 79 3.11 -9.71 -2.55
CA SER A 79 3.65 -10.99 -2.11
C SER A 79 4.95 -10.82 -1.34
N PRO A 80 5.12 -11.51 -0.19
CA PRO A 80 4.05 -12.05 0.66
C PRO A 80 2.95 -11.01 0.96
N PRO A 81 1.69 -11.42 1.19
CA PRO A 81 0.63 -10.49 1.56
C PRO A 81 0.91 -9.88 2.94
N GLY A 82 0.35 -8.69 3.18
CA GLY A 82 0.41 -8.01 4.46
C GLY A 82 -0.94 -7.99 5.17
N ASN A 83 -1.12 -7.01 6.06
CA ASN A 83 -2.37 -6.75 6.77
C ASN A 83 -2.90 -7.94 7.59
N PHE A 84 -1.99 -8.77 8.10
CA PHE A 84 -2.36 -9.79 9.08
C PHE A 84 -2.75 -9.13 10.39
N ILE A 85 -3.99 -9.35 10.82
CA ILE A 85 -4.52 -8.78 12.07
C ILE A 85 -3.65 -9.23 13.25
N GLY A 86 -3.22 -8.27 14.06
CA GLY A 86 -2.35 -8.47 15.23
C GLY A 86 -0.85 -8.46 14.91
N GLN A 87 -0.45 -8.34 13.64
CA GLN A 87 0.97 -8.23 13.25
C GLN A 87 1.40 -6.77 13.07
N PRO A 88 2.68 -6.44 13.32
CA PRO A 88 3.21 -5.12 13.03
C PRO A 88 3.31 -4.89 11.52
N ILE A 89 3.00 -3.67 11.06
CA ILE A 89 3.21 -3.25 9.67
C ILE A 89 4.71 -3.31 9.33
N TYR A 90 5.54 -2.81 10.24
CA TYR A 90 6.99 -2.92 10.22
C TYR A 90 7.54 -2.80 11.65
N ASN A 91 8.77 -3.30 11.87
CA ASN A 91 9.42 -3.18 13.17
C ASN A 91 9.86 -1.73 13.42
N LYS A 92 9.48 -1.17 14.56
CA LYS A 92 9.89 0.18 14.97
C LYS A 92 11.39 0.20 15.29
N GLY A 93 12.13 1.13 14.70
CA GLY A 93 13.57 1.26 14.93
C GLY A 93 14.20 2.34 14.06
N ARG A 94 15.53 2.49 14.16
CA ARG A 94 16.28 3.31 13.21
C ARG A 94 16.24 2.61 11.84
N PRO A 95 16.19 3.37 10.72
CA PRO A 95 16.26 2.77 9.40
C PRO A 95 17.41 1.77 9.30
N CYS A 96 17.11 0.63 8.71
CA CYS A 96 18.04 -0.47 8.50
C CYS A 96 18.67 -1.15 9.72
N SER A 97 18.30 -0.80 10.96
CA SER A 97 18.91 -1.43 12.15
C SER A 97 18.58 -2.92 12.29
N GLY A 98 17.62 -3.44 11.52
CA GLY A 98 17.24 -4.85 11.48
C GLY A 98 17.54 -5.57 10.16
N CYS A 99 18.31 -4.97 9.25
CA CYS A 99 18.66 -5.63 7.98
C CYS A 99 19.86 -6.58 8.15
N ASN A 100 19.75 -7.79 7.61
CA ASN A 100 20.84 -8.77 7.63
C ASN A 100 21.75 -8.70 6.40
N SER A 101 21.22 -8.27 5.27
CA SER A 101 21.81 -8.37 3.92
C SER A 101 22.28 -7.04 3.33
N GLY A 102 22.07 -5.93 4.05
CA GLY A 102 22.47 -4.59 3.64
C GLY A 102 21.34 -3.56 3.72
N CYS A 103 21.67 -2.31 3.41
CA CYS A 103 20.78 -1.17 3.49
C CYS A 103 21.01 -0.25 2.29
N SER A 104 19.93 0.15 1.63
CA SER A 104 19.97 1.17 0.58
C SER A 104 18.76 2.09 0.68
N ASN A 105 18.98 3.41 0.69
CA ASN A 105 17.92 4.42 0.78
C ASN A 105 16.89 4.13 1.90
N ASN A 106 17.38 3.75 3.10
CA ASN A 106 16.57 3.38 4.27
C ASN A 106 15.73 2.09 4.12
N LEU A 107 15.98 1.26 3.11
CA LEU A 107 15.33 -0.02 2.88
C LEU A 107 16.32 -1.19 3.02
N CYS A 108 15.83 -2.32 3.55
CA CYS A 108 16.61 -3.57 3.56
C CYS A 108 16.70 -4.18 2.16
N LEU A 109 17.83 -4.80 1.86
CA LEU A 109 18.10 -5.54 0.62
C LEU A 109 17.74 -7.02 0.76
#